data_AF-A0A2D6A3N3-F1
#
_entry.id   AF-A0A2D6A3N3-F1
#
_cell.length_a   1.000
_cell.length_b   1.000
_cell.length_c   1.000
_cell.angle_alpha   90.00
_cell.angle_beta   90.00
_cell.angle_gamma   90.00
#
_symmetry.space_group_name_H-M   'P 1'
#
loop_
_entity.id
_entity.type
_entity.pdbx_description
1 polymer ?
#
loop_
_entity_poly.entity_id
_entity_poly.type
_entity_poly.pdbx_seq_one_letter_code
_entity_poly.pdbx_strand_id
1 'polypeptide(L)'
;MGSADRVALPQEESMNHERRGADDRALTTCGRSPLGERSTTVIAPALEENAAHARRLLYAVIMVRPQIATACGLLAAACTLSDTGQGGQDRGAPPQLETPPKVTGIDSVTLGLVFEIEGAPQRTLRAIQAWFQEAIGQGPWLDIDNGSDWQHRLVVRGEVTSAASTLTTAYTVGDQTVALAGVRGFARHDLTSALDRLALETRRGLGEPDVSILAHRRSVEAIVSADERVAAACAVARRLVDNRRLPGAATGLRRALQFDPSCALAISMAAGVHIDQGQTRRAVELAQRVLRLPERASPAAMHRATRVLLLSQRRYAELVDNGAAAARA
;
A
#
# COMPACT_ATOMS: atom_id res chain seq x y z
N MET A 1 -1.04 26.61 63.88
CA MET A 1 -2.25 25.94 63.38
C MET A 1 -1.94 25.52 61.94
N GLY A 2 -1.93 24.24 61.57
CA GLY A 2 -2.11 23.02 62.35
C GLY A 2 -1.53 21.79 61.60
N SER A 3 -1.80 20.59 62.13
CA SER A 3 -1.53 19.25 61.58
C SER A 3 -1.43 19.20 60.04
N ALA A 4 -0.38 18.70 59.39
CA ALA A 4 0.18 17.34 59.47
C ALA A 4 -0.82 16.23 59.13
N ASP A 5 -0.52 15.45 58.09
CA ASP A 5 -0.52 13.99 58.24
C ASP A 5 0.37 13.25 57.22
N ARG A 6 0.76 12.01 57.55
CA ARG A 6 1.52 11.06 56.70
C ARG A 6 0.81 9.71 56.65
N VAL A 7 0.42 9.26 55.46
CA VAL A 7 -0.01 7.86 55.20
C VAL A 7 0.62 7.48 53.85
N ALA A 8 1.71 6.72 53.77
CA ALA A 8 1.93 5.30 54.13
C ALA A 8 1.37 4.34 53.06
N LEU A 9 2.27 3.51 52.51
CA LEU A 9 1.97 2.39 51.61
C LEU A 9 1.64 1.13 52.42
N PRO A 10 0.81 0.22 51.91
CA PRO A 10 0.91 -1.21 52.18
C PRO A 10 1.70 -1.94 51.07
N GLN A 11 2.39 -3.02 51.44
CA GLN A 11 2.98 -3.98 50.51
C GLN A 11 1.97 -5.08 50.13
N GLU A 12 2.36 -5.85 49.11
CA GLU A 12 2.12 -7.30 48.91
C GLU A 12 1.02 -7.99 49.74
N GLU A 13 0.14 -8.69 49.04
CA GLU A 13 -0.30 -10.00 49.52
C GLU A 13 -0.37 -11.01 48.36
N SER A 14 0.05 -12.24 48.61
CA SER A 14 0.13 -13.31 47.61
C SER A 14 -1.12 -14.19 47.65
N MET A 15 -1.63 -14.61 46.50
CA MET A 15 -2.65 -15.67 46.47
C MET A 15 -2.46 -16.65 45.30
N ASN A 16 -1.58 -17.63 45.53
CA ASN A 16 -1.65 -18.90 44.83
C ASN A 16 -2.96 -19.61 45.23
N HIS A 17 -3.66 -20.20 44.26
CA HIS A 17 -4.47 -21.38 44.56
C HIS A 17 -4.25 -22.45 43.49
N GLU A 18 -3.71 -23.57 43.96
CA GLU A 18 -3.38 -24.78 43.19
C GLU A 18 -4.47 -25.86 43.45
N ARG A 19 -4.50 -26.92 42.63
CA ARG A 19 -5.28 -28.20 42.81
C ARG A 19 -6.79 -28.07 42.54
N ARG A 20 -7.52 -29.10 42.10
CA ARG A 20 -7.31 -30.48 41.57
C ARG A 20 -8.60 -30.83 40.80
N GLY A 21 -8.72 -31.84 39.93
CA GLY A 21 -7.84 -32.94 39.52
C GLY A 21 -8.65 -34.25 39.37
N ALA A 22 -8.14 -35.22 38.59
CA ALA A 22 -8.68 -36.58 38.37
C ALA A 22 -10.05 -36.70 37.63
N ASP A 23 -10.51 -37.86 37.13
CA ASP A 23 -9.96 -39.02 36.36
C ASP A 23 -11.23 -39.81 35.86
N ASP A 24 -11.30 -40.98 35.20
CA ASP A 24 -10.37 -42.05 34.78
C ASP A 24 -11.02 -42.88 33.61
N ARG A 25 -10.23 -43.73 32.92
CA ARG A 25 -10.62 -44.86 32.00
C ARG A 25 -11.47 -44.54 30.74
N ALA A 26 -11.11 -44.87 29.49
CA ALA A 26 -10.43 -46.03 28.86
C ALA A 26 -11.30 -47.30 28.66
N LEU A 27 -11.50 -47.72 27.39
CA LEU A 27 -11.05 -49.03 26.87
C LEU A 27 -11.29 -49.23 25.35
N THR A 28 -10.36 -49.99 24.76
CA THR A 28 -10.27 -50.65 23.44
C THR A 28 -11.52 -50.89 22.56
N THR A 29 -11.35 -50.80 21.22
CA THR A 29 -11.31 -52.01 20.33
C THR A 29 -10.80 -51.69 18.91
N CYS A 30 -10.43 -52.74 18.15
CA CYS A 30 -9.82 -52.64 16.82
C CYS A 30 -10.84 -52.60 15.67
N GLY A 31 -10.50 -51.90 14.57
CA GLY A 31 -11.20 -52.01 13.28
C GLY A 31 -10.23 -51.80 12.10
N ARG A 32 -10.27 -52.68 11.10
CA ARG A 32 -9.46 -52.55 9.86
C ARG A 32 -10.23 -51.77 8.80
N SER A 33 -9.49 -51.13 7.88
CA SER A 33 -10.00 -50.37 6.73
C SER A 33 -10.81 -51.22 5.75
N PRO A 34 -11.55 -50.57 4.83
CA PRO A 34 -11.03 -50.51 3.45
C PRO A 34 -10.95 -49.08 2.89
N LEU A 35 -10.63 -48.99 1.59
CA LEU A 35 -10.31 -47.76 0.82
C LEU A 35 -11.53 -47.22 0.06
N GLY A 36 -11.51 -45.92 -0.26
CA GLY A 36 -12.52 -45.19 -1.04
C GLY A 36 -13.13 -44.04 -0.22
N GLU A 37 -13.31 -42.82 -0.72
CA GLU A 37 -13.04 -42.27 -2.07
C GLU A 37 -12.33 -40.89 -1.97
N ARG A 38 -11.82 -40.37 -3.09
CA ARG A 38 -11.09 -39.09 -3.13
C ARG A 38 -12.03 -37.90 -3.37
N SER A 39 -12.37 -37.15 -2.32
CA SER A 39 -12.86 -35.78 -2.48
C SER A 39 -11.73 -34.84 -2.93
N THR A 40 -11.42 -34.83 -4.22
CA THR A 40 -10.55 -33.82 -4.84
C THR A 40 -11.28 -32.49 -4.95
N THR A 41 -11.19 -31.66 -3.91
CA THR A 41 -11.83 -30.34 -3.87
C THR A 41 -11.34 -29.45 -5.00
N VAL A 42 -12.27 -28.98 -5.84
CA VAL A 42 -11.98 -28.16 -7.03
C VAL A 42 -11.57 -26.74 -6.63
N ILE A 43 -10.27 -26.53 -6.40
CA ILE A 43 -9.66 -25.21 -6.11
C ILE A 43 -8.52 -24.88 -7.08
N ALA A 44 -7.99 -25.89 -7.78
CA ALA A 44 -6.89 -25.73 -8.75
C ALA A 44 -7.12 -24.67 -9.84
N PRO A 45 -8.21 -24.67 -10.64
CA PRO A 45 -8.29 -23.83 -11.83
C PRO A 45 -8.26 -22.32 -11.52
N ALA A 46 -8.95 -21.88 -10.45
CA ALA A 46 -8.93 -20.48 -10.04
C ALA A 46 -7.57 -20.02 -9.49
N LEU A 47 -6.78 -20.95 -8.91
CA LEU A 47 -5.39 -20.67 -8.52
C LEU A 47 -4.45 -20.68 -9.73
N GLU A 48 -4.67 -21.56 -10.72
CA GLU A 48 -3.88 -21.61 -11.94
C GLU A 48 -4.15 -20.42 -12.87
N GLU A 49 -5.40 -19.95 -13.01
CA GLU A 49 -5.68 -18.70 -13.74
C GLU A 49 -5.04 -17.50 -13.06
N ASN A 50 -5.16 -17.36 -11.73
CA ASN A 50 -4.51 -16.25 -11.02
C ASN A 50 -2.98 -16.37 -11.05
N ALA A 51 -2.41 -17.58 -10.99
CA ALA A 51 -0.97 -17.80 -11.16
C ALA A 51 -0.51 -17.55 -12.61
N ALA A 52 -1.32 -17.88 -13.62
CA ALA A 52 -1.04 -17.59 -15.02
C ALA A 52 -1.15 -16.09 -15.32
N HIS A 53 -2.11 -15.39 -14.73
CA HIS A 53 -2.25 -13.94 -14.80
C HIS A 53 -1.07 -13.25 -14.11
N ALA A 54 -0.70 -13.69 -12.90
CA ALA A 54 0.49 -13.21 -12.20
C ALA A 54 1.79 -13.53 -12.95
N ARG A 55 1.92 -14.70 -13.59
CA ARG A 55 3.08 -15.03 -14.46
C ARG A 55 3.12 -14.16 -15.71
N ARG A 56 1.98 -13.92 -16.38
CA ARG A 56 1.88 -13.00 -17.53
C ARG A 56 2.30 -11.58 -17.14
N LEU A 57 1.88 -11.10 -15.98
CA LEU A 57 2.34 -9.81 -15.43
C LEU A 57 3.84 -9.84 -15.06
N LEU A 58 4.34 -10.92 -14.47
CA LEU A 58 5.77 -11.06 -14.15
C LEU A 58 6.66 -11.08 -15.41
N TYR A 59 6.19 -11.67 -16.51
CA TYR A 59 6.86 -11.61 -17.81
C TYR A 59 6.73 -10.24 -18.48
N ALA A 60 5.59 -9.55 -18.35
CA ALA A 60 5.42 -8.19 -18.84
C ALA A 60 6.37 -7.19 -18.14
N VAL A 61 6.66 -7.41 -16.85
CA VAL A 61 7.67 -6.65 -16.07
C VAL A 61 9.12 -6.90 -16.54
N ILE A 62 9.37 -7.96 -17.31
CA ILE A 62 10.73 -8.36 -17.74
C ILE A 62 10.98 -8.11 -19.25
N MET A 63 9.94 -7.98 -20.10
CA MET A 63 10.08 -8.00 -21.57
C MET A 63 9.25 -6.95 -22.34
N VAL A 64 9.36 -5.64 -22.03
CA VAL A 64 8.96 -4.57 -22.98
C VAL A 64 9.92 -3.36 -22.97
N ARG A 65 10.89 -3.38 -23.90
CA ARG A 65 11.56 -2.23 -24.55
C ARG A 65 11.83 -2.68 -26.00
N PRO A 66 11.89 -1.79 -27.03
CA PRO A 66 12.40 -0.41 -26.97
C PRO A 66 11.54 0.66 -27.67
N GLN A 67 12.11 1.88 -27.80
CA GLN A 67 11.60 3.09 -28.47
C GLN A 67 10.49 3.81 -27.66
N ILE A 68 10.39 5.15 -27.63
CA ILE A 68 10.82 6.22 -28.58
C ILE A 68 11.72 7.25 -27.87
N ALA A 69 12.50 8.05 -28.63
CA ALA A 69 13.51 8.97 -28.12
C ALA A 69 13.22 10.48 -28.33
N THR A 70 13.87 11.30 -27.50
CA THR A 70 14.22 12.74 -27.68
C THR A 70 13.10 13.80 -27.68
N ALA A 71 13.07 14.63 -26.63
CA ALA A 71 12.44 15.97 -26.65
C ALA A 71 13.14 17.02 -25.75
N CYS A 72 14.43 16.85 -25.40
CA CYS A 72 15.19 17.89 -24.69
C CYS A 72 15.63 19.00 -25.66
N GLY A 73 14.77 19.97 -25.96
CA GLY A 73 15.14 21.07 -26.85
C GLY A 73 14.01 21.99 -27.31
N LEU A 74 13.22 22.58 -26.40
CA LEU A 74 12.37 23.75 -26.72
C LEU A 74 11.99 24.55 -25.46
N LEU A 75 12.94 25.37 -24.96
CA LEU A 75 12.70 26.27 -23.83
C LEU A 75 13.37 27.65 -24.07
N ALA A 76 13.03 28.29 -25.20
CA ALA A 76 13.63 29.56 -25.62
C ALA A 76 12.78 30.41 -26.60
N ALA A 77 11.45 30.52 -26.43
CA ALA A 77 10.61 31.50 -27.16
C ALA A 77 9.17 31.65 -26.61
N ALA A 78 8.97 32.19 -25.40
CA ALA A 78 7.61 32.46 -24.87
C ALA A 78 7.51 33.63 -23.86
N CYS A 79 8.49 34.54 -23.79
CA CYS A 79 8.53 35.62 -22.78
C CYS A 79 8.68 37.03 -23.39
N THR A 80 8.03 37.31 -24.52
CA THR A 80 7.91 38.66 -25.10
C THR A 80 6.58 38.84 -25.85
N LEU A 81 5.59 39.43 -25.18
CA LEU A 81 4.45 40.19 -25.73
C LEU A 81 3.79 40.84 -24.50
N SER A 82 4.29 41.99 -24.04
CA SER A 82 4.04 43.34 -24.57
C SER A 82 2.73 43.92 -24.04
N ASP A 83 2.88 44.84 -23.09
CA ASP A 83 1.84 45.68 -22.52
C ASP A 83 1.30 46.68 -23.57
N THR A 84 0.05 46.49 -23.99
CA THR A 84 -0.82 47.54 -24.53
C THR A 84 -2.26 47.21 -24.17
N GLY A 85 -2.87 47.95 -23.24
CA GLY A 85 -4.26 47.77 -22.86
C GLY A 85 -5.22 48.65 -23.66
N GLN A 86 -6.40 48.11 -24.02
CA GLN A 86 -7.65 48.88 -24.04
C GLN A 86 -8.87 47.96 -23.90
N GLY A 87 -10.01 48.55 -23.52
CA GLY A 87 -11.12 47.82 -22.90
C GLY A 87 -11.95 46.95 -23.86
N GLY A 88 -12.33 45.78 -23.36
CA GLY A 88 -13.38 44.93 -23.94
C GLY A 88 -14.04 44.11 -22.84
N GLN A 89 -15.34 44.31 -22.59
CA GLN A 89 -16.12 43.41 -21.75
C GLN A 89 -16.50 42.17 -22.57
N ASP A 90 -15.75 41.08 -22.41
CA ASP A 90 -16.18 39.78 -22.90
C ASP A 90 -16.13 38.73 -21.80
N ARG A 91 -17.11 37.82 -21.78
CA ARG A 91 -17.24 36.78 -20.76
C ARG A 91 -16.44 35.55 -21.20
N GLY A 92 -15.13 35.68 -21.09
CA GLY A 92 -14.18 34.61 -21.38
C GLY A 92 -14.58 33.28 -20.73
N ALA A 93 -14.48 32.20 -21.49
CA ALA A 93 -14.70 30.84 -21.00
C ALA A 93 -13.80 30.55 -19.78
N PRO A 94 -14.20 29.64 -18.87
CA PRO A 94 -13.33 29.23 -17.77
C PRO A 94 -11.96 28.80 -18.31
N PRO A 95 -10.86 29.18 -17.65
CA PRO A 95 -9.52 28.95 -18.18
C PRO A 95 -9.32 27.46 -18.44
N GLN A 96 -9.02 27.12 -19.69
CA GLN A 96 -8.66 25.75 -20.03
C GLN A 96 -7.40 25.40 -19.25
N LEU A 97 -7.45 24.32 -18.48
CA LEU A 97 -6.27 23.74 -17.86
C LEU A 97 -5.35 23.28 -18.98
N GLU A 98 -4.28 24.03 -19.23
CA GLU A 98 -3.24 23.65 -20.18
C GLU A 98 -2.79 22.23 -19.87
N THR A 99 -2.83 21.34 -20.87
CA THR A 99 -2.45 19.94 -20.66
C THR A 99 -0.98 19.88 -20.23
N PRO A 100 -0.65 19.33 -19.04
CA PRO A 100 0.71 19.37 -18.53
C PRO A 100 1.67 18.63 -19.47
N PRO A 101 2.95 19.06 -19.53
CA PRO A 101 3.92 18.50 -20.46
C PRO A 101 4.15 17.01 -20.15
N LYS A 102 3.99 16.16 -21.17
CA LYS A 102 4.14 14.70 -21.03
C LYS A 102 5.59 14.34 -20.70
N VAL A 103 5.81 13.73 -19.54
CA VAL A 103 7.12 13.22 -19.13
C VAL A 103 7.41 11.89 -19.83
N THR A 104 8.01 11.93 -21.01
CA THR A 104 8.38 10.74 -21.80
C THR A 104 9.81 10.29 -21.53
N GLY A 105 10.04 8.98 -21.39
CA GLY A 105 11.38 8.39 -21.25
C GLY A 105 11.78 7.96 -19.84
N ILE A 106 10.82 7.71 -18.94
CA ILE A 106 11.09 7.16 -17.61
C ILE A 106 11.46 5.67 -17.73
N ASP A 107 12.74 5.41 -17.95
CA ASP A 107 13.34 4.08 -18.02
C ASP A 107 13.55 3.52 -16.60
N SER A 108 12.45 3.17 -15.93
CA SER A 108 12.38 2.67 -14.54
C SER A 108 13.04 3.61 -13.52
N VAL A 109 12.46 4.80 -13.34
CA VAL A 109 12.82 5.75 -12.28
C VAL A 109 12.07 5.41 -10.99
N THR A 110 12.81 5.23 -9.91
CA THR A 110 12.23 5.15 -8.56
C THR A 110 11.84 6.55 -8.07
N LEU A 111 10.55 6.75 -7.77
CA LEU A 111 10.02 8.04 -7.33
C LEU A 111 9.98 8.16 -5.80
N GLY A 112 10.65 9.18 -5.25
CA GLY A 112 10.54 9.53 -3.83
C GLY A 112 9.28 10.34 -3.52
N LEU A 113 8.42 9.86 -2.63
CA LEU A 113 7.23 10.60 -2.17
C LEU A 113 7.54 11.59 -1.05
N VAL A 114 7.23 12.88 -1.28
CA VAL A 114 7.32 13.96 -0.28
C VAL A 114 5.92 14.52 -0.01
N PHE A 115 5.61 14.82 1.26
CA PHE A 115 4.31 15.38 1.66
C PHE A 115 4.52 16.66 2.49
N GLU A 116 4.02 17.78 1.96
CA GLU A 116 4.10 19.13 2.53
C GLU A 116 2.66 19.67 2.66
N ILE A 117 1.94 19.21 3.69
CA ILE A 117 0.51 19.47 3.87
C ILE A 117 0.25 20.15 5.22
N GLU A 118 -0.42 21.29 5.18
CA GLU A 118 -0.76 22.12 6.33
C GLU A 118 -2.20 21.88 6.83
N GLY A 119 -2.53 22.36 8.03
CA GLY A 119 -3.84 22.20 8.70
C GLY A 119 -4.17 20.79 9.22
N ALA A 120 -3.58 19.74 8.63
CA ALA A 120 -3.88 18.35 8.95
C ALA A 120 -3.19 17.83 10.24
N PRO A 121 -3.91 17.15 11.15
CA PRO A 121 -3.30 16.43 12.26
C PRO A 121 -2.34 15.32 11.80
N GLN A 122 -1.31 15.00 12.60
CA GLN A 122 -0.27 14.03 12.24
C GLN A 122 -0.76 12.58 11.99
N ARG A 123 -1.95 12.21 12.49
CA ARG A 123 -2.64 10.96 12.09
C ARG A 123 -3.17 11.06 10.66
N THR A 124 -3.85 12.16 10.34
CA THR A 124 -4.44 12.46 9.05
C THR A 124 -3.37 12.57 7.96
N LEU A 125 -2.23 13.21 8.25
CA LEU A 125 -1.06 13.23 7.35
C LEU A 125 -0.54 11.83 6.99
N ARG A 126 -0.47 10.93 7.98
CA ARG A 126 -0.08 9.52 7.75
C ARG A 126 -1.15 8.72 7.00
N ALA A 127 -2.42 9.05 7.19
CA ALA A 127 -3.51 8.47 6.41
C ALA A 127 -3.44 8.91 4.94
N ILE A 128 -3.25 10.21 4.68
CA ILE A 128 -3.01 10.79 3.35
C ILE A 128 -1.81 10.11 2.68
N GLN A 129 -0.69 9.92 3.38
CA GLN A 129 0.46 9.19 2.82
C GLN A 129 0.11 7.76 2.38
N ALA A 130 -0.58 6.98 3.22
CA ALA A 130 -0.95 5.60 2.88
C ALA A 130 -1.98 5.53 1.74
N TRP A 131 -2.99 6.40 1.78
CA TRP A 131 -4.00 6.54 0.74
C TRP A 131 -3.38 6.90 -0.60
N PHE A 132 -2.61 7.99 -0.66
CA PHE A 132 -2.02 8.46 -1.90
C PHE A 132 -1.02 7.44 -2.48
N GLN A 133 -0.13 6.86 -1.66
CA GLN A 133 0.87 5.89 -2.12
C GLN A 133 0.24 4.62 -2.74
N GLU A 134 -0.83 4.07 -2.16
CA GLU A 134 -1.53 2.92 -2.76
C GLU A 134 -2.50 3.32 -3.87
N ALA A 135 -2.96 4.58 -3.95
CA ALA A 135 -3.81 5.08 -5.04
C ALA A 135 -3.02 5.28 -6.35
N ILE A 136 -1.80 5.79 -6.25
CA ILE A 136 -0.90 5.99 -7.39
C ILE A 136 -0.25 4.67 -7.82
N GLY A 137 0.18 3.83 -6.87
CA GLY A 137 0.76 2.50 -7.10
C GLY A 137 -0.23 1.40 -7.52
N GLN A 138 -1.32 1.76 -8.22
CA GLN A 138 -2.26 0.80 -8.80
C GLN A 138 -1.89 0.41 -10.24
N GLY A 139 -1.26 1.32 -11.00
CA GLY A 139 -0.76 1.02 -12.34
C GLY A 139 0.60 0.31 -12.28
N PRO A 140 0.94 -0.56 -13.26
CA PRO A 140 2.25 -1.19 -13.35
C PRO A 140 3.38 -0.23 -13.78
N TRP A 141 3.06 1.02 -14.09
CA TRP A 141 3.96 2.02 -14.70
C TRP A 141 4.85 2.77 -13.71
N LEU A 142 4.53 2.73 -12.41
CA LEU A 142 5.19 3.56 -11.39
C LEU A 142 5.67 2.67 -10.24
N ASP A 143 6.99 2.54 -10.11
CA ASP A 143 7.62 2.02 -8.88
C ASP A 143 8.02 3.17 -7.96
N ILE A 144 7.70 3.03 -6.67
CA ILE A 144 7.67 4.14 -5.71
C ILE A 144 8.22 3.64 -4.38
N ASP A 145 9.43 4.09 -4.07
CA ASP A 145 10.15 3.75 -2.85
C ASP A 145 10.21 4.94 -1.87
N ASN A 146 10.35 4.62 -0.59
CA ASN A 146 10.34 5.56 0.52
C ASN A 146 11.75 5.86 1.08
N GLY A 147 12.80 5.57 0.28
CA GLY A 147 14.20 5.89 0.60
C GLY A 147 14.49 7.41 0.63
N SER A 148 15.77 7.78 0.71
CA SER A 148 16.20 9.17 0.99
C SER A 148 17.02 9.86 -0.11
N ASP A 149 17.52 9.14 -1.11
CA ASP A 149 18.51 9.66 -2.08
C ASP A 149 17.93 9.72 -3.50
N TRP A 150 16.82 10.46 -3.64
CA TRP A 150 16.04 10.49 -4.88
C TRP A 150 16.31 11.76 -5.69
N GLN A 151 16.99 11.59 -6.83
CA GLN A 151 17.06 12.62 -7.87
C GLN A 151 15.67 13.01 -8.39
N HIS A 152 14.70 12.10 -8.32
CA HIS A 152 13.34 12.23 -8.82
C HIS A 152 12.32 12.15 -7.67
N ARG A 153 11.61 13.25 -7.42
CA ARG A 153 10.65 13.37 -6.30
C ARG A 153 9.25 13.69 -6.81
N LEU A 154 8.25 13.07 -6.21
CA LEU A 154 6.85 13.43 -6.37
C LEU A 154 6.38 14.10 -5.07
N VAL A 155 6.17 15.41 -5.13
CA VAL A 155 5.80 16.23 -3.98
C VAL A 155 4.29 16.46 -3.98
N VAL A 156 3.62 16.02 -2.91
CA VAL A 156 2.21 16.32 -2.62
C VAL A 156 2.16 17.51 -1.68
N ARG A 157 1.60 18.63 -2.13
CA ARG A 157 1.48 19.88 -1.36
C ARG A 157 0.03 20.19 -1.04
N GLY A 158 -0.23 20.98 0.00
CA GLY A 158 -1.53 21.64 0.16
C GLY A 158 -1.94 21.99 1.59
N GLU A 159 -3.24 22.23 1.77
CA GLU A 159 -3.87 22.58 3.04
C GLU A 159 -5.16 21.75 3.18
N VAL A 160 -5.36 21.11 4.33
CA VAL A 160 -6.58 20.33 4.62
C VAL A 160 -7.31 20.93 5.81
N THR A 161 -8.39 21.65 5.51
CA THR A 161 -9.25 22.34 6.49
C THR A 161 -10.59 21.62 6.65
N SER A 162 -11.43 22.09 7.58
CA SER A 162 -12.80 21.57 7.74
C SER A 162 -13.73 21.92 6.56
N ALA A 163 -13.53 23.08 5.92
CA ALA A 163 -14.51 23.69 5.01
C ALA A 163 -14.06 23.72 3.54
N ALA A 164 -12.80 24.06 3.28
CA ALA A 164 -12.24 24.15 1.93
C ALA A 164 -10.76 23.77 1.94
N SER A 165 -10.44 22.65 1.31
CA SER A 165 -9.08 22.10 1.23
C SER A 165 -8.53 22.20 -0.20
N THR A 166 -7.20 22.20 -0.32
CA THR A 166 -6.49 22.13 -1.59
C THR A 166 -5.37 21.11 -1.47
N LEU A 167 -5.20 20.26 -2.48
CA LEU A 167 -4.03 19.41 -2.66
C LEU A 167 -3.51 19.55 -4.09
N THR A 168 -2.20 19.54 -4.27
CA THR A 168 -1.53 19.54 -5.58
C THR A 168 -0.40 18.53 -5.59
N THR A 169 -0.01 18.11 -6.79
CA THR A 169 1.17 17.25 -7.00
C THR A 169 2.09 17.90 -8.01
N ALA A 170 3.39 17.90 -7.71
CA ALA A 170 4.44 18.33 -8.60
C ALA A 170 5.57 17.30 -8.66
N TYR A 171 6.15 17.14 -9.84
CA TYR A 171 7.32 16.30 -10.07
C TYR A 171 8.57 17.18 -10.06
N THR A 172 9.57 16.80 -9.27
CA THR A 172 10.81 17.56 -9.09
C THR A 172 12.02 16.71 -9.44
N VAL A 173 12.90 17.22 -10.31
CA VAL A 173 14.16 16.58 -10.71
C VAL A 173 15.30 17.59 -10.55
N GLY A 174 16.18 17.33 -9.59
CA GLY A 174 17.10 18.36 -9.10
C GLY A 174 16.32 19.59 -8.61
N ASP A 175 16.62 20.75 -9.20
CA ASP A 175 15.93 22.03 -8.95
C ASP A 175 14.69 22.25 -9.85
N GLN A 176 14.56 21.52 -10.95
CA GLN A 176 13.42 21.67 -11.86
C GLN A 176 12.17 21.08 -11.22
N THR A 177 11.05 21.82 -11.25
CA THR A 177 9.75 21.36 -10.72
C THR A 177 8.64 21.62 -11.73
N VAL A 178 7.87 20.58 -12.04
CA VAL A 178 6.76 20.57 -12.99
C VAL A 178 5.46 20.27 -12.23
N ALA A 179 4.46 21.15 -12.32
CA ALA A 179 3.13 20.87 -11.77
C ALA A 179 2.44 19.77 -12.59
N LEU A 180 1.88 18.76 -11.91
CA LEU A 180 1.18 17.65 -12.56
C LEU A 180 -0.34 17.74 -12.41
N ALA A 181 -0.82 18.01 -11.21
CA ALA A 181 -2.26 17.96 -10.89
C ALA A 181 -2.64 18.81 -9.67
N GLY A 182 -3.94 19.06 -9.53
CA GLY A 182 -4.51 19.72 -8.35
C GLY A 182 -5.99 19.45 -8.16
N VAL A 183 -6.42 19.40 -6.90
CA VAL A 183 -7.81 19.27 -6.45
C VAL A 183 -8.06 20.33 -5.38
N ARG A 184 -9.14 21.11 -5.51
CA ARG A 184 -9.46 22.27 -4.67
C ARG A 184 -10.93 22.25 -4.24
N GLY A 185 -11.24 22.94 -3.14
CA GLY A 185 -12.61 23.21 -2.71
C GLY A 185 -13.36 21.99 -2.14
N PHE A 186 -12.63 21.01 -1.59
CA PHE A 186 -13.21 19.81 -0.97
C PHE A 186 -13.19 19.92 0.57
N ALA A 187 -14.17 19.34 1.25
CA ALA A 187 -14.20 19.32 2.71
C ALA A 187 -13.39 18.12 3.25
N ARG A 188 -12.98 18.13 4.52
CA ARG A 188 -12.19 17.03 5.09
C ARG A 188 -12.87 15.66 5.00
N HIS A 189 -14.21 15.59 4.97
CA HIS A 189 -14.93 14.32 4.79
C HIS A 189 -14.84 13.77 3.36
N ASP A 190 -14.56 14.59 2.36
CA ASP A 190 -14.35 14.19 0.96
C ASP A 190 -12.90 13.79 0.65
N LEU A 191 -12.01 13.81 1.65
CA LEU A 191 -10.55 13.69 1.47
C LEU A 191 -10.14 12.40 0.72
N THR A 192 -10.85 11.29 0.92
CA THR A 192 -10.63 10.04 0.16
C THR A 192 -10.93 10.23 -1.33
N SER A 193 -12.10 10.77 -1.67
CA SER A 193 -12.51 11.09 -3.04
C SER A 193 -11.61 12.15 -3.71
N ALA A 194 -11.11 13.12 -2.93
CA ALA A 194 -10.16 14.11 -3.40
C ALA A 194 -8.79 13.49 -3.72
N LEU A 195 -8.32 12.55 -2.89
CA LEU A 195 -7.07 11.82 -3.13
C LEU A 195 -7.19 10.82 -4.28
N ASP A 196 -8.33 10.15 -4.46
CA ASP A 196 -8.60 9.32 -5.63
C ASP A 196 -8.50 10.14 -6.91
N ARG A 197 -9.14 11.33 -6.96
CA ARG A 197 -9.03 12.24 -8.11
C ARG A 197 -7.59 12.71 -8.32
N LEU A 198 -6.93 13.19 -7.27
CA LEU A 198 -5.55 13.68 -7.34
C LEU A 198 -4.60 12.61 -7.89
N ALA A 199 -4.69 11.37 -7.40
CA ALA A 199 -3.83 10.28 -7.83
C ALA A 199 -4.06 9.90 -9.31
N LEU A 200 -5.31 9.93 -9.79
CA LEU A 200 -5.63 9.66 -11.20
C LEU A 200 -5.04 10.74 -12.13
N GLU A 201 -5.22 12.02 -11.80
CA GLU A 201 -4.63 13.11 -12.58
C GLU A 201 -3.10 13.15 -12.48
N THR A 202 -2.52 12.74 -11.33
CA THR A 202 -1.06 12.59 -11.18
C THR A 202 -0.52 11.50 -12.11
N ARG A 203 -1.21 10.35 -12.21
CA ARG A 203 -0.84 9.25 -13.12
C ARG A 203 -0.86 9.71 -14.58
N ARG A 204 -1.85 10.53 -14.99
CA ARG A 204 -1.88 11.17 -16.32
C ARG A 204 -0.71 12.14 -16.54
N GLY A 205 -0.41 12.99 -15.56
CA GLY A 205 0.72 13.92 -15.64
C GLY A 205 2.07 13.21 -15.76
N LEU A 206 2.23 12.05 -15.11
CA LEU A 206 3.38 11.15 -15.26
C LEU A 206 3.35 10.31 -16.56
N GLY A 207 2.37 10.52 -17.44
CA GLY A 207 2.28 9.89 -18.76
C GLY A 207 1.63 8.50 -18.80
N GLU A 208 1.00 8.02 -17.73
CA GLU A 208 0.31 6.72 -17.76
C GLU A 208 -0.88 6.76 -18.74
N PRO A 209 -1.00 5.81 -19.70
CA PRO A 209 -2.11 5.79 -20.63
C PRO A 209 -3.47 5.59 -19.95
N ASP A 210 -4.50 6.35 -20.38
CA ASP A 210 -5.86 6.25 -19.82
C ASP A 210 -6.42 4.82 -19.80
N VAL A 211 -6.08 3.98 -20.78
CA VAL A 211 -6.48 2.56 -20.79
C VAL A 211 -5.95 1.76 -19.59
N SER A 212 -4.75 2.07 -19.10
CA SER A 212 -4.15 1.49 -17.90
C SER A 212 -4.75 2.09 -16.63
N ILE A 213 -5.01 3.40 -16.64
CA ILE A 213 -5.68 4.11 -15.54
C ILE A 213 -7.08 3.54 -15.32
N LEU A 214 -7.87 3.34 -16.38
CA LEU A 214 -9.22 2.79 -16.32
C LEU A 214 -9.24 1.31 -15.89
N ALA A 215 -8.32 0.49 -16.41
CA ALA A 215 -8.19 -0.92 -16.02
C ALA A 215 -7.76 -1.12 -14.55
N HIS A 216 -7.12 -0.10 -13.95
CA HIS A 216 -6.53 -0.16 -12.61
C HIS A 216 -6.96 1.01 -11.72
N ARG A 217 -8.22 1.47 -11.85
CA ARG A 217 -8.84 2.44 -10.94
C ARG A 217 -9.66 1.74 -9.86
N ARG A 218 -9.21 1.86 -8.61
CA ARG A 218 -10.00 1.56 -7.40
C ARG A 218 -9.89 2.73 -6.43
N SER A 219 -10.90 2.88 -5.57
CA SER A 219 -10.87 3.90 -4.51
C SER A 219 -9.94 3.51 -3.37
N VAL A 220 -9.28 4.50 -2.77
CA VAL A 220 -8.53 4.37 -1.51
C VAL A 220 -9.36 3.75 -0.38
N GLU A 221 -10.67 3.99 -0.33
CA GLU A 221 -11.55 3.38 0.66
C GLU A 221 -11.61 1.86 0.50
N ALA A 222 -11.72 1.35 -0.73
CA ALA A 222 -11.75 -0.08 -1.01
C ALA A 222 -10.43 -0.76 -0.62
N ILE A 223 -9.29 -0.15 -1.01
CA ILE A 223 -7.95 -0.78 -0.92
C ILE A 223 -7.18 -0.53 0.38
N VAL A 224 -7.41 0.60 1.06
CA VAL A 224 -6.75 0.99 2.33
C VAL A 224 -7.72 1.06 3.52
N SER A 225 -9.02 1.19 3.30
CA SER A 225 -10.04 1.66 4.26
C SER A 225 -10.07 3.18 4.43
N ALA A 226 -11.27 3.75 4.58
CA ALA A 226 -11.49 5.17 4.84
C ALA A 226 -11.22 5.60 6.30
N ASP A 227 -10.99 4.65 7.24
CA ASP A 227 -10.61 5.01 8.60
C ASP A 227 -9.13 5.43 8.68
N GLU A 228 -8.90 6.70 9.03
CA GLU A 228 -7.56 7.24 9.31
C GLU A 228 -6.72 6.40 10.31
N ARG A 229 -7.33 5.57 11.20
CA ARG A 229 -6.59 4.63 12.07
C ARG A 229 -5.90 3.55 11.25
N VAL A 230 -6.62 2.96 10.30
CA VAL A 230 -6.16 1.85 9.46
C VAL A 230 -5.08 2.34 8.52
N ALA A 231 -5.35 3.43 7.80
CA ALA A 231 -4.41 4.06 6.87
C ALA A 231 -3.12 4.51 7.57
N ALA A 232 -3.22 5.26 8.67
CA ALA A 232 -2.04 5.72 9.41
C ALA A 232 -1.25 4.57 10.06
N ALA A 233 -1.93 3.50 10.51
CA ALA A 233 -1.26 2.30 11.02
C ALA A 233 -0.48 1.56 9.91
N CYS A 234 -1.01 1.53 8.69
CA CYS A 234 -0.29 0.97 7.53
C CYS A 234 0.95 1.82 7.16
N ALA A 235 0.83 3.16 7.12
CA ALA A 235 1.99 4.04 6.90
C ALA A 235 3.10 3.83 7.94
N VAL A 236 2.73 3.71 9.23
CA VAL A 236 3.69 3.42 10.32
C VAL A 236 4.28 2.02 10.18
N ALA A 237 3.46 1.01 9.86
CA ALA A 237 3.93 -0.36 9.68
C ALA A 237 4.90 -0.51 8.51
N ARG A 238 4.73 0.23 7.42
CA ARG A 238 5.66 0.25 6.27
C ARG A 238 7.03 0.74 6.74
N ARG A 239 7.10 1.95 7.30
CA ARG A 239 8.34 2.52 7.87
C ARG A 239 9.02 1.58 8.89
N LEU A 240 8.25 0.79 9.64
CA LEU A 240 8.80 -0.21 10.56
C LEU A 240 9.35 -1.47 9.85
N VAL A 241 8.78 -1.91 8.72
CA VAL A 241 9.36 -2.96 7.87
C VAL A 241 10.64 -2.49 7.21
N ASP A 242 10.64 -1.29 6.66
CA ASP A 242 11.78 -0.67 5.98
C ASP A 242 12.99 -0.61 6.94
N ASN A 243 12.75 -0.23 8.21
CA ASN A 243 13.73 -0.23 9.30
C ASN A 243 13.93 -1.60 9.98
N ARG A 244 13.45 -2.72 9.40
CA ARG A 244 13.52 -4.10 9.93
C ARG A 244 12.93 -4.34 11.33
N ARG A 245 12.13 -3.42 11.86
CA ARG A 245 11.44 -3.48 13.17
C ARG A 245 10.14 -4.31 13.11
N LEU A 246 10.24 -5.53 12.56
CA LEU A 246 9.11 -6.41 12.23
C LEU A 246 8.09 -6.65 13.37
N PRO A 247 8.46 -6.83 14.66
CA PRO A 247 7.49 -7.03 15.74
C PRO A 247 6.58 -5.81 15.97
N GLY A 248 7.11 -4.60 15.73
CA GLY A 248 6.35 -3.35 15.78
C GLY A 248 5.36 -3.26 14.62
N ALA A 249 5.81 -3.59 13.40
CA ALA A 249 4.95 -3.63 12.21
C ALA A 249 3.79 -4.63 12.39
N ALA A 250 4.08 -5.86 12.84
CA ALA A 250 3.06 -6.88 13.14
C ALA A 250 2.02 -6.39 14.16
N THR A 251 2.47 -5.69 15.21
CA THR A 251 1.58 -5.15 16.25
C THR A 251 0.71 -4.00 15.73
N GLY A 252 1.26 -3.11 14.90
CA GLY A 252 0.50 -2.03 14.24
C GLY A 252 -0.55 -2.57 13.27
N LEU A 253 -0.18 -3.53 12.41
CA LEU A 253 -1.09 -4.14 11.44
C LEU A 253 -2.18 -4.97 12.11
N ARG A 254 -1.87 -5.69 13.19
CA ARG A 254 -2.89 -6.36 14.01
C ARG A 254 -3.93 -5.39 14.57
N ARG A 255 -3.52 -4.18 14.99
CA ARG A 255 -4.45 -3.13 15.45
C ARG A 255 -5.24 -2.52 14.29
N ALA A 256 -4.62 -2.32 13.12
CA ALA A 256 -5.34 -1.88 11.91
C ALA A 256 -6.48 -2.85 11.55
N LEU A 257 -6.19 -4.15 11.59
CA LEU A 257 -7.16 -5.23 11.33
C LEU A 257 -8.21 -5.44 12.43
N GLN A 258 -8.14 -4.71 13.55
CA GLN A 258 -9.23 -4.63 14.53
C GLN A 258 -10.25 -3.52 14.19
N PHE A 259 -9.85 -2.52 13.38
CA PHE A 259 -10.74 -1.44 12.93
C PHE A 259 -11.35 -1.75 11.55
N ASP A 260 -10.56 -2.25 10.60
CA ASP A 260 -11.06 -2.84 9.35
C ASP A 260 -10.42 -4.22 9.14
N PRO A 261 -11.10 -5.31 9.55
CA PRO A 261 -10.63 -6.68 9.34
C PRO A 261 -10.42 -7.05 7.86
N SER A 262 -11.00 -6.30 6.94
CA SER A 262 -11.05 -6.54 5.49
C SER A 262 -10.10 -5.65 4.67
N CYS A 263 -9.34 -4.75 5.31
CA CYS A 263 -8.33 -3.90 4.64
C CYS A 263 -7.24 -4.75 3.96
N ALA A 264 -7.31 -4.88 2.63
CA ALA A 264 -6.39 -5.73 1.87
C ALA A 264 -4.93 -5.25 1.95
N LEU A 265 -4.70 -3.94 2.04
CA LEU A 265 -3.37 -3.38 2.35
C LEU A 265 -2.82 -3.99 3.65
N ALA A 266 -3.55 -3.86 4.76
CA ALA A 266 -3.11 -4.33 6.07
C ALA A 266 -2.91 -5.86 6.11
N ILE A 267 -3.78 -6.63 5.45
CA ILE A 267 -3.62 -8.10 5.31
C ILE A 267 -2.36 -8.43 4.48
N SER A 268 -2.14 -7.77 3.34
CA SER A 268 -0.98 -8.02 2.47
C SER A 268 0.35 -7.66 3.14
N MET A 269 0.37 -6.56 3.89
CA MET A 269 1.53 -6.15 4.68
C MET A 269 1.77 -7.11 5.85
N ALA A 270 0.72 -7.60 6.52
CA ALA A 270 0.87 -8.57 7.61
C ALA A 270 1.41 -9.91 7.08
N ALA A 271 0.98 -10.36 5.90
CA ALA A 271 1.55 -11.52 5.22
C ALA A 271 3.06 -11.34 4.94
N GLY A 272 3.45 -10.15 4.46
CA GLY A 272 4.86 -9.77 4.27
C GLY A 272 5.68 -9.81 5.57
N VAL A 273 5.19 -9.18 6.64
CA VAL A 273 5.85 -9.20 7.95
C VAL A 273 5.99 -10.63 8.49
N HIS A 274 4.97 -11.47 8.32
CA HIS A 274 5.02 -12.85 8.81
C HIS A 274 5.98 -13.74 7.98
N ILE A 275 6.13 -13.57 6.66
CA ILE A 275 7.12 -14.35 5.89
C ILE A 275 8.57 -13.94 6.24
N ASP A 276 8.81 -12.65 6.46
CA ASP A 276 10.10 -12.11 6.90
C ASP A 276 10.45 -12.59 8.33
N GLN A 277 9.44 -12.74 9.21
CA GLN A 277 9.58 -13.37 10.54
C GLN A 277 9.70 -14.92 10.51
N GLY A 278 9.75 -15.55 9.33
CA GLY A 278 9.80 -17.02 9.20
C GLY A 278 8.49 -17.74 9.51
N GLN A 279 7.40 -17.02 9.80
CA GLN A 279 6.09 -17.55 10.18
C GLN A 279 5.26 -17.95 8.94
N THR A 280 5.87 -18.78 8.08
CA THR A 280 5.41 -19.13 6.72
C THR A 280 3.94 -19.52 6.65
N ARG A 281 3.45 -20.40 7.54
CA ARG A 281 2.03 -20.82 7.57
C ARG A 281 1.08 -19.64 7.70
N ARG A 282 1.33 -18.76 8.68
CA ARG A 282 0.50 -17.57 8.95
C ARG A 282 0.58 -16.56 7.81
N ALA A 283 1.75 -16.46 7.17
CA ALA A 283 1.93 -15.63 5.98
C ALA A 283 1.09 -16.15 4.79
N VAL A 284 1.06 -17.47 4.55
CA VAL A 284 0.22 -18.12 3.52
C VAL A 284 -1.28 -17.90 3.80
N GLU A 285 -1.74 -18.13 5.03
CA GLU A 285 -3.13 -17.95 5.44
C GLU A 285 -3.63 -16.51 5.17
N LEU A 286 -2.78 -15.51 5.44
CA LEU A 286 -3.07 -14.09 5.16
C LEU A 286 -2.97 -13.75 3.67
N ALA A 287 -1.96 -14.25 2.96
CA ALA A 287 -1.81 -14.01 1.52
C ALA A 287 -3.01 -14.55 0.72
N GLN A 288 -3.44 -15.79 1.00
CA GLN A 288 -4.67 -16.34 0.42
C GLN A 288 -5.91 -15.50 0.77
N ARG A 289 -5.95 -14.87 1.95
CA ARG A 289 -7.06 -13.99 2.36
C ARG A 289 -7.10 -12.69 1.54
N VAL A 290 -5.97 -12.15 1.08
CA VAL A 290 -5.94 -11.03 0.13
C VAL A 290 -6.51 -11.45 -1.23
N LEU A 291 -6.11 -12.63 -1.74
CA LEU A 291 -6.59 -13.13 -3.04
C LEU A 291 -8.09 -13.48 -3.04
N ARG A 292 -8.68 -13.76 -1.86
CA ARG A 292 -10.14 -13.88 -1.66
C ARG A 292 -10.88 -12.54 -1.49
N LEU A 293 -10.18 -11.40 -1.63
CA LEU A 293 -10.77 -10.06 -1.59
C LEU A 293 -10.48 -9.26 -2.89
N PRO A 294 -10.78 -9.81 -4.08
CA PRO A 294 -10.35 -9.25 -5.37
C PRO A 294 -10.93 -7.86 -5.67
N GLU A 295 -12.05 -7.47 -5.05
CA GLU A 295 -12.65 -6.13 -5.14
C GLU A 295 -11.95 -5.10 -4.24
N ARG A 296 -11.38 -5.56 -3.11
CA ARG A 296 -10.73 -4.71 -2.10
C ARG A 296 -9.20 -4.74 -2.16
N ALA A 297 -8.58 -5.55 -3.02
CA ALA A 297 -7.13 -5.59 -3.16
C ALA A 297 -6.64 -4.69 -4.31
N SER A 298 -5.71 -3.77 -4.03
CA SER A 298 -4.92 -3.10 -5.07
C SER A 298 -4.06 -4.12 -5.84
N PRO A 299 -3.68 -3.88 -7.10
CA PRO A 299 -2.71 -4.72 -7.81
C PRO A 299 -1.42 -4.92 -7.00
N ALA A 300 -0.91 -3.87 -6.35
CA ALA A 300 0.21 -3.96 -5.40
C ALA A 300 -0.07 -4.90 -4.21
N ALA A 301 -1.27 -4.88 -3.61
CA ALA A 301 -1.63 -5.82 -2.54
C ALA A 301 -1.70 -7.26 -3.02
N MET A 302 -2.23 -7.51 -4.22
CA MET A 302 -2.27 -8.84 -4.84
C MET A 302 -0.85 -9.34 -5.18
N HIS A 303 0.02 -8.49 -5.74
CA HIS A 303 1.42 -8.82 -6.00
C HIS A 303 2.19 -9.15 -4.71
N ARG A 304 1.98 -8.37 -3.63
CA ARG A 304 2.55 -8.67 -2.30
C ARG A 304 2.08 -10.04 -1.78
N ALA A 305 0.80 -10.37 -1.91
CA ALA A 305 0.26 -11.66 -1.52
C ALA A 305 0.85 -12.83 -2.35
N THR A 306 0.87 -12.71 -3.68
CA THR A 306 1.44 -13.73 -4.57
C THR A 306 2.94 -13.95 -4.30
N ARG A 307 3.71 -12.88 -4.04
CA ARG A 307 5.12 -12.97 -3.63
C ARG A 307 5.29 -13.79 -2.34
N VAL A 308 4.41 -13.60 -1.34
CA VAL A 308 4.44 -14.40 -0.10
C VAL A 308 4.18 -15.88 -0.38
N LEU A 309 3.24 -16.22 -1.26
CA LEU A 309 2.95 -17.61 -1.63
C LEU A 309 4.14 -18.26 -2.35
N LEU A 310 4.76 -17.57 -3.31
CA LEU A 310 5.93 -18.08 -4.05
C LEU A 310 7.14 -18.28 -3.13
N LEU A 311 7.44 -17.32 -2.24
CA LEU A 311 8.52 -17.46 -1.23
C LEU A 311 8.25 -18.62 -0.25
N SER A 312 6.98 -18.86 0.08
CA SER A 312 6.57 -19.98 0.92
C SER A 312 6.80 -21.32 0.22
N GLN A 313 6.35 -21.45 -1.04
CA GLN A 313 6.56 -22.65 -1.86
C GLN A 313 8.04 -22.97 -2.03
N ARG A 314 8.88 -21.96 -2.31
CA ARG A 314 10.33 -22.12 -2.41
C ARG A 314 10.95 -22.68 -1.12
N ARG A 315 10.61 -22.12 0.04
CA ARG A 315 11.09 -22.63 1.35
C ARG A 315 10.67 -24.08 1.61
N TYR A 316 9.47 -24.50 1.16
CA TYR A 316 9.05 -25.89 1.29
C TYR A 316 9.88 -26.84 0.40
N ALA A 317 10.21 -26.44 -0.84
CA ALA A 317 11.11 -27.22 -1.69
C ALA A 317 12.52 -27.35 -1.07
N GLU A 318 13.11 -26.22 -0.65
CA GLU A 318 14.43 -26.19 0.00
C GLU A 318 14.48 -27.09 1.26
N LEU A 319 13.39 -27.18 2.04
CA LEU A 319 13.31 -28.09 3.19
C LEU A 319 13.24 -29.58 2.78
N VAL A 320 12.49 -29.91 1.72
CA VAL A 320 12.38 -31.29 1.21
C VAL A 320 13.70 -31.76 0.63
N ASP A 321 14.38 -30.94 -0.18
CA ASP A 321 15.66 -31.28 -0.80
C ASP A 321 16.76 -31.49 0.25
N ASN A 322 16.84 -30.60 1.25
CA ASN A 322 17.79 -30.74 2.36
C ASN A 322 17.50 -31.98 3.22
N GLY A 323 16.22 -32.28 3.51
CA GLY A 323 15.84 -33.50 4.23
C GLY A 323 16.18 -34.77 3.44
N ALA A 324 15.94 -34.76 2.13
CA ALA A 324 16.28 -35.86 1.23
C ALA A 324 17.80 -36.00 1.01
N ALA A 325 18.59 -34.94 1.19
CA ALA A 325 20.06 -35.02 1.20
C ALA A 325 20.59 -35.59 2.53
N ALA A 326 20.07 -35.12 3.67
CA ALA A 326 20.44 -35.61 4.99
C ALA A 326 20.09 -37.09 5.21
N ALA A 327 19.02 -37.60 4.56
CA ALA A 327 18.66 -39.02 4.58
C ALA A 327 19.48 -39.90 3.60
N ARG A 328 20.50 -39.34 2.93
CA ARG A 328 21.43 -40.03 2.00
C ARG A 328 22.91 -39.92 2.41
N ALA A 329 23.18 -39.35 3.58
CA ALA A 329 24.51 -39.19 4.18
C ALA A 329 24.66 -40.06 5.43
#